data_AF-A0A2A5PFT1-F1
#
_entry.id   AF-A0A2A5PFT1-F1
#
_cell.length_a   1.000
_cell.length_b   1.000
_cell.length_c   1.000
_cell.angle_alpha   90.00
_cell.angle_beta   90.00
_cell.angle_gamma   90.00
#
_symmetry.space_group_name_H-M   'P 1'
#
loop_
_entity.id
_entity.type
_entity.pdbx_description
1 polymer ?
#
loop_
_entity_poly.entity_id
_entity_poly.type
_entity_poly.pdbx_seq_one_letter_code
_entity_poly.pdbx_strand_id
1 'polypeptide(L)' 'MAKLKTRRGAAKRFKATANGFKRKQAFKRHILTKKSAKRIRQLRGCVMVHVSDVAAVRAMCPYI' A
#
# COMPACT_ATOMS: atom_id res chain seq x y z
N MET A 1 23.91 -2.32 -19.93
CA MET A 1 23.04 -2.75 -18.80
C MET A 1 21.58 -2.74 -19.23
N ALA A 2 20.80 -3.75 -18.85
CA ALA A 2 19.36 -3.75 -19.06
C ALA A 2 18.64 -2.95 -17.95
N LYS A 3 17.58 -2.20 -18.30
CA LYS A 3 16.78 -1.42 -17.35
C LYS A 3 16.07 -2.34 -16.36
N LEU A 4 16.13 -2.04 -15.06
CA LEU A 4 15.42 -2.79 -14.03
C LEU A 4 13.91 -2.79 -14.32
N LYS A 5 13.24 -3.93 -14.14
CA LYS A 5 11.79 -4.04 -14.37
C LYS A 5 11.02 -3.76 -13.08
N THR A 6 9.97 -2.95 -13.17
CA THR A 6 9.05 -2.70 -12.05
C THR A 6 8.06 -3.85 -11.90
N ARG A 7 7.85 -4.32 -10.67
CA ARG A 7 6.77 -5.28 -10.36
C ARG A 7 5.42 -4.56 -10.45
N ARG A 8 4.75 -4.69 -11.59
CA ARG A 8 3.49 -3.96 -11.90
C ARG A 8 2.38 -4.19 -10.87
N GLY A 9 2.32 -5.36 -10.24
CA GLY A 9 1.38 -5.63 -9.16
C GLY A 9 1.62 -4.78 -7.90
N ALA A 10 2.89 -4.50 -7.56
CA ALA A 10 3.25 -3.63 -6.45
C ALA A 10 3.03 -2.15 -6.80
N ALA A 11 3.35 -1.73 -8.02
CA ALA A 11 3.15 -0.36 -8.49
C ALA A 11 1.66 0.07 -8.49
N LYS A 12 0.73 -0.88 -8.63
CA LYS A 12 -0.72 -0.61 -8.50
C LYS A 12 -1.19 -0.43 -7.05
N ARG A 13 -0.41 -0.89 -6.06
CA ARG A 13 -0.78 -0.96 -4.63
C ARG A 13 -0.13 0.13 -3.79
N PHE A 14 1.11 0.49 -4.11
CA PHE A 14 1.89 1.51 -3.40
C PHE A 14 1.99 2.78 -4.25
N LYS A 15 1.85 3.94 -3.61
CA LYS A 15 2.10 5.24 -4.25
C LYS A 15 3.15 6.01 -3.46
N ALA A 16 4.04 6.68 -4.18
CA ALA A 16 5.03 7.57 -3.61
C ALA A 16 4.36 8.75 -2.87
N THR A 17 5.04 9.21 -1.84
CA THR A 17 4.81 10.44 -1.08
C THR A 17 6.18 11.08 -0.87
N ALA A 18 6.24 12.34 -0.40
CA ALA A 18 7.52 13.05 -0.22
C ALA A 18 8.56 12.22 0.58
N ASN A 19 8.11 11.56 1.65
CA ASN A 19 9.01 10.89 2.61
C ASN A 19 8.80 9.36 2.68
N GLY A 20 8.07 8.75 1.74
CA GLY A 20 7.80 7.31 1.79
C GLY A 20 6.69 6.84 0.86
N PHE A 21 5.98 5.78 1.25
CA PHE A 21 4.92 5.18 0.43
C PHE A 21 3.59 5.11 1.20
N LYS A 22 2.50 5.44 0.49
CA LYS A 22 1.13 5.24 0.98
C LYS A 22 0.48 4.00 0.36
N ARG A 23 -0.38 3.33 1.13
CA ARG A 23 -1.18 2.17 0.73
C ARG A 23 -2.62 2.24 1.24
N LYS A 24 -3.51 1.45 0.64
CA LYS A 24 -4.85 1.19 1.19
C LYS A 24 -4.79 0.15 2.32
N GLN A 25 -5.78 0.20 3.19
CA GLN A 25 -5.93 -0.75 4.30
C GLN A 25 -6.68 -2.02 3.85
N ALA A 26 -6.37 -3.14 4.49
CA ALA A 26 -7.03 -4.42 4.23
C ALA A 26 -8.40 -4.52 4.93
N PHE A 27 -9.11 -5.63 4.74
CA PHE A 27 -10.35 -5.99 5.44
C PHE A 27 -11.57 -5.08 5.18
N LYS A 28 -11.59 -4.29 4.10
CA LYS A 28 -12.73 -3.46 3.70
C LYS A 28 -13.29 -3.80 2.29
N ARG A 29 -13.20 -5.07 1.88
CA ARG A 29 -13.71 -5.55 0.57
C ARG A 29 -15.03 -6.29 0.69
N HIS A 30 -15.10 -7.30 1.55
CA HIS A 30 -16.28 -8.13 1.80
C HIS A 30 -16.38 -8.46 3.30
N ILE A 31 -17.50 -9.05 3.72
CA ILE A 31 -17.82 -9.35 5.12
C ILE A 31 -17.80 -8.07 5.97
N LEU A 32 -18.61 -7.09 5.58
CA LEU A 32 -18.70 -5.79 6.25
C LEU A 32 -19.82 -5.76 7.29
N THR A 33 -20.88 -6.54 7.09
CA THR A 33 -22.10 -6.54 7.92
C THR A 33 -21.81 -6.75 9.40
N LYS A 34 -20.87 -7.63 9.75
CA LYS A 34 -20.49 -7.91 11.16
C LYS A 34 -19.47 -6.91 11.76
N LYS A 35 -18.95 -5.97 10.96
CA LYS A 35 -17.94 -5.00 11.44
C LYS A 35 -18.66 -3.77 11.96
N SER A 36 -18.23 -3.26 13.11
CA SER A 36 -18.74 -2.00 13.65
C SER A 36 -18.53 -0.84 12.68
N ALA A 37 -19.45 0.13 12.68
CA ALA A 37 -19.37 1.33 11.84
C ALA A 37 -18.05 2.10 12.04
N LYS A 38 -17.54 2.15 13.29
CA LYS A 38 -16.23 2.74 13.63
C LYS A 38 -15.08 2.08 12.87
N ARG A 39 -15.03 0.75 12.84
CA ARG A 39 -13.98 0.00 12.12
C ARG A 39 -14.07 0.23 10.61
N ILE A 40 -15.28 0.21 10.04
CA ILE A 40 -15.49 0.47 8.61
C ILE A 40 -15.00 1.88 8.22
N ARG A 41 -15.26 2.88 9.07
CA ARG A 41 -14.81 4.26 8.87
C ARG A 41 -13.29 4.37 8.93
N GLN A 42 -12.64 3.82 9.95
CA GLN A 42 -11.18 3.90 10.13
C GLN A 42 -10.40 3.20 9.00
N LEU A 43 -10.92 2.08 8.47
CA LEU A 43 -10.29 1.35 7.36
C LEU A 43 -10.45 2.03 5.97
N ARG A 44 -11.14 3.17 5.87
CA ARG A 44 -11.40 3.86 4.58
C ARG A 44 -10.16 4.59 4.04
N GLY A 45 -9.35 5.15 4.93
CA GLY A 45 -8.19 5.99 4.61
C GLY A 45 -7.02 5.24 4.01
N CYS A 46 -6.08 5.99 3.44
CA CYS A 46 -4.74 5.48 3.13
C CYS A 46 -3.86 5.61 4.38
N VAL A 47 -2.91 4.70 4.51
CA VAL A 47 -1.91 4.70 5.60
C VAL A 47 -0.51 4.59 5.00
N MET A 48 0.49 5.01 5.77
CA MET A 48 1.88 4.84 5.39
C MET A 48 2.28 3.36 5.49
N VAL A 49 3.23 2.96 4.64
CA VAL A 49 3.92 1.68 4.77
C VAL A 49 4.79 1.71 6.01
N HIS A 50 4.84 0.60 6.76
CA HIS A 50 5.68 0.50 7.95
C HIS A 50 7.16 0.53 7.55
N VAL A 51 8.01 1.11 8.39
CA VAL A 51 9.44 1.33 8.08
C VAL A 51 10.19 0.04 7.71
N SER A 52 9.81 -1.09 8.31
CA SER A 52 10.37 -2.42 8.01
C SER A 52 10.17 -2.84 6.55
N ASP A 53 9.05 -2.44 5.94
CA ASP A 53 8.64 -2.94 4.62
C ASP A 53 9.09 -2.00 3.49
N VAL A 54 9.56 -0.79 3.83
CA VAL A 54 9.94 0.25 2.86
C VAL A 54 11.05 -0.24 1.93
N ALA A 55 12.05 -0.94 2.47
CA ALA A 55 13.16 -1.48 1.68
C ALA A 55 12.68 -2.46 0.60
N ALA A 56 11.78 -3.38 0.97
CA ALA A 56 11.20 -4.34 0.04
C ALA A 56 10.34 -3.65 -1.03
N VAL A 57 9.59 -2.60 -0.66
CA VAL A 57 8.78 -1.82 -1.62
C VAL A 57 9.66 -1.10 -2.64
N ARG A 58 10.77 -0.49 -2.22
CA ARG A 58 11.74 0.16 -3.13
C ARG A 58 12.36 -0.85 -4.11
N ALA A 59 12.73 -2.03 -3.64
CA ALA A 59 13.25 -3.09 -4.51
C ALA A 59 12.23 -3.54 -5.56
N MET A 60 10.94 -3.62 -5.20
CA MET A 60 9.88 -3.99 -6.13
C MET A 60 9.54 -2.89 -7.14
N CYS A 61 9.69 -1.63 -6.76
CA CYS A 61 9.30 -0.49 -7.58
C CYS A 61 10.42 0.57 -7.62
N PRO A 62 11.45 0.36 -8.45
CA PRO A 62 12.66 1.19 -8.45
C PRO A 62 12.49 2.60 -9.05
N TYR A 63 11.32 2.92 -9.62
CA TYR A 63 11.06 4.20 -10.30
C TYR A 63 9.86 4.96 -9.72
N ILE A 64 9.40 4.59 -8.52
CA ILE A 64 8.38 5.32 -7.75
C ILE A 64 8.92 5.62 -6.37
#